data_AF-A0A9X1B8K3-F1
#
_entry.id   AF-A0A9X1B8K3-F1
#
_cell.length_a   1.000
_cell.length_b   1.000
_cell.length_c   1.000
_cell.angle_alpha   90.00
_cell.angle_beta   90.00
_cell.angle_gamma   90.00
#
_symmetry.space_group_name_H-M   'P 1'
#
loop_
_entity.id
_entity.type
_entity.pdbx_description
1 polymer ?
#
loop_
_entity_poly.entity_id
_entity_poly.type
_entity_poly.pdbx_seq_one_letter_code
_entity_poly.pdbx_strand_id
1 'polypeptide(L)' 'MNVFDYKPLEQDYRIWLVLNPATWLVPILAAVLVIALAVHVYAFSLPGNAWTPPAAAVVEAPAQ' A
#
# COMPACT_ATOMS: atom_id res chain seq x y z
N MET A 1 -14.86 -30.39 -10.24
CA MET A 1 -13.65 -31.21 -10.29
C MET A 1 -12.88 -30.98 -9.00
N ASN A 2 -12.95 -31.90 -8.03
CA ASN A 2 -12.02 -31.93 -6.91
C ASN A 2 -10.74 -32.58 -7.44
N VAL A 3 -9.72 -31.76 -7.69
CA VAL A 3 -8.39 -32.26 -8.02
C VAL A 3 -7.77 -32.71 -6.69
N PHE A 4 -7.58 -34.03 -6.53
CA PHE A 4 -6.91 -34.67 -5.38
C PHE A 4 -7.55 -34.51 -3.99
N ASP A 5 -8.87 -34.31 -3.88
CA ASP A 5 -9.54 -34.05 -2.58
C ASP A 5 -8.89 -32.90 -1.79
N TYR A 6 -8.31 -31.93 -2.50
CA TYR A 6 -7.71 -30.76 -1.88
C TYR A 6 -8.80 -29.86 -1.30
N LYS A 7 -8.64 -29.54 -0.01
CA LYS A 7 -9.54 -28.66 0.73
C LYS A 7 -8.75 -27.42 1.16
N PRO A 8 -8.84 -26.31 0.40
CA PRO A 8 -7.98 -25.14 0.60
C PRO A 8 -7.98 -24.63 2.04
N LEU A 9 -9.18 -24.44 2.60
CA LEU A 9 -9.35 -23.93 3.98
C LEU A 9 -8.72 -24.83 5.06
N GLU A 10 -8.59 -26.13 4.79
CA GLU A 10 -7.99 -27.09 5.74
C GLU A 10 -6.49 -27.32 5.47
N GLN A 11 -5.97 -26.96 4.29
CA GLN A 11 -4.66 -27.45 3.82
C GLN A 11 -3.69 -26.35 3.37
N ASP A 12 -4.13 -25.09 3.21
CA ASP A 12 -3.27 -24.00 2.70
C ASP A 12 -2.09 -23.66 3.60
N TYR A 13 -2.23 -23.86 4.90
CA TYR A 13 -1.13 -23.67 5.86
C TYR A 13 0.11 -24.51 5.51
N ARG A 14 -0.08 -25.61 4.74
CA ARG A 14 1.01 -26.51 4.32
C ARG A 14 2.01 -25.85 3.37
N ILE A 15 1.69 -24.69 2.79
CA ILE A 15 2.65 -23.91 1.99
C ILE A 15 3.95 -23.60 2.77
N TRP A 16 3.82 -23.41 4.08
CA TRP A 16 4.95 -23.12 4.97
C TRP A 16 5.83 -24.34 5.29
N LEU A 17 5.43 -25.54 4.88
CA LEU A 17 6.27 -26.74 4.97
C LEU A 17 7.37 -26.75 3.91
N VAL A 18 7.21 -25.96 2.84
CA VAL A 18 8.15 -25.85 1.71
C VAL A 18 8.82 -24.48 1.68
N LEU A 19 8.09 -23.42 2.07
CA LEU A 19 8.58 -22.05 2.16
C LEU A 19 8.83 -21.67 3.61
N ASN A 20 10.04 -21.26 3.95
CA ASN A 20 10.33 -20.78 5.31
C ASN A 20 9.71 -19.39 5.52
N PRO A 21 8.70 -19.23 6.41
CA PRO A 21 8.04 -17.95 6.63
C PRO A 21 9.00 -16.85 7.12
N ALA A 22 10.01 -17.20 7.91
CA ALA A 22 10.98 -16.21 8.41
C ALA A 22 11.83 -15.61 7.28
N THR A 23 12.12 -16.40 6.24
CA THR A 23 12.86 -15.92 5.07
C THR A 23 12.01 -15.07 4.13
N TRP A 24 10.71 -15.36 4.03
CA TRP A 24 9.80 -14.69 3.10
C TRP A 24 9.10 -13.46 3.70
N LEU A 25 9.08 -13.33 5.02
CA LEU A 25 8.50 -12.15 5.68
C LEU A 25 9.17 -10.85 5.23
N VAL A 26 10.51 -10.81 5.15
CA VAL A 26 11.26 -9.61 4.76
C VAL A 26 10.96 -9.20 3.31
N PRO A 27 11.02 -10.08 2.29
CA PRO A 27 10.58 -9.76 0.93
C PRO A 27 9.15 -9.24 0.84
N ILE A 28 8.20 -9.85 1.58
CA ILE A 28 6.80 -9.43 1.60
C ILE A 28 6.68 -8.01 2.14
N LEU A 29 7.32 -7.72 3.28
CA LEU A 29 7.31 -6.38 3.88
C LEU A 29 7.99 -5.35 2.98
N ALA A 30 9.10 -5.72 2.31
CA ALA A 30 9.77 -4.85 1.35
C ALA A 30 8.87 -4.53 0.14
N ALA A 31 8.17 -5.53 -0.40
CA ALA A 31 7.23 -5.32 -1.50
C ALA A 31 6.07 -4.41 -1.09
N VAL A 32 5.47 -4.64 0.09
CA VAL A 32 4.40 -3.79 0.62
C VAL A 32 4.91 -2.36 0.87
N LEU A 33 6.13 -2.21 1.39
CA LEU A 33 6.74 -0.89 1.59
C LEU A 33 6.92 -0.14 0.27
N VAL A 34 7.45 -0.80 -0.76
CA VAL A 34 7.63 -0.20 -2.10
C VAL A 34 6.28 0.24 -2.67
N ILE A 35 5.25 -0.61 -2.58
CA ILE A 35 3.90 -0.28 -3.02
C ILE A 35 3.36 0.92 -2.24
N ALA A 36 3.49 0.92 -0.91
CA ALA A 36 3.04 2.02 -0.07
C ALA A 36 3.72 3.33 -0.47
N LEU A 37 5.04 3.35 -0.60
CA LEU A 37 5.78 4.55 -1.02
C LEU A 37 5.33 5.02 -2.41
N ALA A 38 5.20 4.12 -3.39
CA ALA A 38 4.76 4.47 -4.73
C ALA A 38 3.35 5.10 -4.75
N VAL A 39 2.41 4.51 -4.01
CA VAL A 39 1.04 5.04 -3.90
C VAL A 39 1.04 6.43 -3.26
N HIS A 40 1.80 6.64 -2.18
CA HIS A 40 1.85 7.94 -1.52
C HIS A 40 2.54 8.99 -2.39
N VAL A 41 3.64 8.66 -3.05
CA VAL A 41 4.31 9.57 -4.00
C VAL A 41 3.36 9.98 -5.11
N TYR A 42 2.63 9.02 -5.70
CA TYR A 42 1.65 9.32 -6.73
C TYR A 42 0.49 10.16 -6.20
N ALA A 43 -0.10 9.80 -5.05
CA ALA A 43 -1.19 10.54 -4.44
C ALA A 43 -0.80 12.01 -4.18
N PHE A 44 0.40 12.27 -3.67
CA PHE A 44 0.89 13.62 -3.43
C PHE A 44 1.16 14.42 -4.72
N SER A 45 1.42 13.73 -5.84
CA SER A 45 1.57 14.41 -7.14
C SER A 45 0.26 14.96 -7.70
N LEU A 46 -0.90 14.48 -7.22
CA LEU A 46 -2.20 14.91 -7.69
C LEU A 46 -2.60 16.23 -7.01
N PRO A 47 -3.19 17.18 -7.76
CA PRO A 47 -3.63 18.45 -7.21
C PRO A 47 -4.69 18.21 -6.11
N GLY A 48 -4.54 18.93 -4.99
CA GLY A 48 -5.48 18.85 -3.85
C GLY A 48 -5.32 17.63 -2.94
N ASN A 49 -4.41 16.69 -3.23
CA ASN A 49 -4.16 15.51 -2.39
C ASN A 49 -2.91 15.63 -1.51
N ALA A 50 -2.07 16.64 -1.75
CA ALA A 50 -0.97 16.98 -0.84
C ALA A 50 -1.51 17.66 0.42
N TRP A 51 -0.73 17.61 1.51
CA TRP A 51 -1.03 18.30 2.79
C TRP A 51 -0.85 19.82 2.69
N THR A 52 -1.33 20.43 1.61
CA THR A 52 -1.25 21.88 1.43
C THR A 52 -2.36 22.51 2.25
N PRO A 53 -2.06 23.39 3.22
CA PRO A 53 -3.10 24.19 3.84
C PRO A 53 -3.79 25.02 2.76
N PRO A 54 -5.10 25.30 2.88
CA PRO A 54 -5.81 26.12 1.91
C PRO A 54 -5.03 27.42 1.71
N ALA A 55 -4.81 27.80 0.44
CA ALA A 55 -4.09 29.02 0.10
C ALA A 55 -4.69 30.18 0.89
N ALA A 56 -3.87 30.86 1.70
CA ALA A 56 -4.32 32.01 2.46
C ALA A 56 -4.96 32.99 1.47
N ALA A 57 -6.24 33.33 1.69
CA ALA A 57 -6.94 34.30 0.87
C ALA A 57 -6.10 35.58 0.85
N VAL A 58 -5.60 35.95 -0.33
CA VAL A 58 -4.97 37.25 -0.54
C VAL A 58 -6.09 38.27 -0.39
N VAL A 59 -6.21 38.84 0.81
CA VAL A 59 -7.10 39.97 1.04
C VAL A 59 -6.43 41.15 0.34
N GLU A 60 -6.88 41.49 -0.86
CA GLU A 60 -6.49 42.75 -1.49
C GLU A 60 -6.88 43.89 -0.53
N ALA A 61 -5.88 44.62 -0.05
CA ALA A 61 -6.13 45.84 0.68
C ALA A 61 -6.87 46.82 -0.24
N PRO A 62 -7.93 47.51 0.23
CA PRO A 62 -8.65 48.44 -0.61
C PRO A 62 -7.69 49.52 -1.10
N ALA A 63 -7.71 49.79 -2.41
CA ALA A 63 -6.91 50.83 -3.03
C ALA A 63 -7.14 52.17 -2.30
N GLN A 64 -6.05 52.77 -1.81
CA GLN A 64 -6.06 54.13 -1.26
C GLN A 64 -6.16 55.16 -2.37
#